data_AF-A0A6G3TMZ6-F1
#
_entry.id   AF-A0A6G3TMZ6-F1
#
_cell.length_a   1.000
_cell.length_b   1.000
_cell.length_c   1.000
_cell.angle_alpha   90.00
_cell.angle_beta   90.00
_cell.angle_gamma   90.00
#
_symmetry.space_group_name_H-M   'P 1'
#
loop_
_entity.id
_entity.type
_entity.pdbx_description
1 polymer ?
#
loop_
_entity_poly.entity_id
_entity_poly.type
_entity_poly.pdbx_seq_one_letter_code
_entity_poly.pdbx_strand_id
1 'polypeptide(L)'
;MGAEDGIYIDHGHALTFAEEMMHQTTRISDVVHQLEGELAGIVGNWLGPDRDVYYGKVQPTWNSEVQALSTILQRHAQTLDNISDMYTKTVIRNAQGFEEIRF
;
A
#
# COMPACT_ATOMS: atom_id res chain seq x y z
N MET A 1 23.98 -24.93 -21.44
CA MET A 1 23.63 -23.51 -21.25
C MET A 1 22.14 -23.47 -20.99
N GLY A 2 21.74 -23.16 -19.77
CA GLY A 2 20.34 -23.17 -19.35
C GLY A 2 20.21 -22.31 -18.11
N ALA A 3 20.25 -21.00 -18.30
CA ALA A 3 19.98 -20.02 -17.27
C ALA A 3 18.74 -19.25 -17.72
N GLU A 4 17.59 -19.92 -17.75
CA GLU A 4 16.32 -19.29 -18.06
C GLU A 4 15.26 -19.86 -17.11
N ASP A 5 15.46 -19.66 -15.81
CA ASP A 5 14.35 -19.71 -14.86
C ASP A 5 14.63 -18.74 -13.71
N GLY A 6 14.49 -17.47 -14.02
CA GLY A 6 14.60 -16.39 -13.06
C GLY A 6 13.65 -15.29 -13.49
N ILE A 7 12.65 -15.01 -12.66
CA ILE A 7 11.73 -13.89 -12.87
C ILE A 7 12.59 -12.63 -13.02
N TYR A 8 12.62 -12.06 -14.22
CA TYR A 8 13.31 -10.80 -14.51
C TYR A 8 12.38 -9.67 -14.10
N ILE A 9 12.62 -9.10 -12.91
CA ILE A 9 11.91 -7.92 -12.44
C ILE A 9 12.82 -6.72 -12.70
N ASP A 10 12.38 -5.79 -13.55
CA ASP A 10 13.04 -4.51 -13.73
C ASP A 10 12.96 -3.71 -12.43
N HIS A 11 14.10 -3.57 -11.75
CA HIS A 11 14.23 -2.98 -10.41
C HIS A 11 13.74 -1.54 -10.33
N GLY A 12 13.98 -0.76 -11.39
CA GLY A 12 13.49 0.62 -11.46
C GLY A 12 11.97 0.64 -11.45
N HIS A 13 11.34 -0.29 -12.18
CA HIS A 13 9.88 -0.39 -12.24
C HIS A 13 9.26 -0.93 -10.95
N ALA A 14 9.89 -1.89 -10.26
CA ALA A 14 9.36 -2.43 -9.01
C ALA A 14 9.37 -1.39 -7.87
N LEU A 15 10.47 -0.63 -7.73
CA LEU A 15 10.55 0.46 -6.75
C LEU A 15 9.54 1.56 -7.09
N THR A 16 9.50 1.99 -8.34
CA THR A 16 8.54 3.00 -8.82
C THR A 16 7.10 2.56 -8.56
N PHE A 17 6.76 1.29 -8.81
CA PHE A 17 5.42 0.76 -8.58
C PHE A 17 5.06 0.72 -7.09
N ALA A 18 6.00 0.34 -6.21
CA ALA A 18 5.79 0.34 -4.77
C ALA A 18 5.56 1.77 -4.23
N GLU A 19 6.37 2.74 -4.66
CA GLU A 19 6.20 4.15 -4.32
C GLU A 19 4.87 4.70 -4.85
N GLU A 20 4.50 4.36 -6.09
CA GLU A 20 3.25 4.78 -6.69
C GLU A 20 2.04 4.22 -5.95
N MET A 21 2.07 2.95 -5.54
CA MET A 21 1.01 2.36 -4.73
C MET A 21 0.91 2.99 -3.33
N MET A 22 2.02 3.30 -2.68
CA MET A 22 1.99 4.06 -1.42
C MET A 22 1.33 5.41 -1.61
N HIS A 23 1.71 6.14 -2.66
CA HIS A 23 1.16 7.46 -2.94
C HIS A 23 -0.33 7.40 -3.33
N GLN A 24 -0.76 6.41 -4.12
CA GLN A 24 -2.17 6.18 -4.41
C GLN A 24 -2.96 5.81 -3.14
N THR A 25 -2.37 5.03 -2.24
CA THR A 25 -2.96 4.68 -0.94
C THR A 25 -3.20 5.91 -0.08
N THR A 26 -2.19 6.77 0.06
CA THR A 26 -2.32 8.03 0.79
C THR A 26 -3.42 8.90 0.19
N ARG A 27 -3.45 9.03 -1.14
CA ARG A 27 -4.52 9.75 -1.83
C ARG A 27 -5.92 9.18 -1.56
N ILE A 28 -6.08 7.86 -1.57
CA ILE A 28 -7.36 7.22 -1.24
C ILE A 28 -7.74 7.54 0.21
N SER A 29 -6.79 7.45 1.14
CA SER A 29 -7.01 7.81 2.54
C SER A 29 -7.45 9.26 2.70
N ASP A 30 -6.79 10.18 2.00
CA ASP A 30 -7.11 11.62 2.03
C ASP A 30 -8.50 11.90 1.47
N VAL A 31 -8.83 11.32 0.31
CA VAL A 31 -10.15 11.44 -0.33
C VAL A 31 -11.23 10.94 0.63
N VAL A 32 -10.99 9.82 1.31
CA VAL A 32 -11.99 9.28 2.21
C VAL A 32 -12.14 10.13 3.48
N HIS A 33 -11.06 10.64 4.05
CA HIS A 33 -11.15 11.58 5.18
C HIS A 33 -11.89 12.87 4.79
N GLN A 34 -11.66 13.38 3.59
CA GLN A 34 -12.34 14.56 3.09
C GLN A 34 -13.84 14.31 2.94
N LEU A 35 -14.22 13.15 2.38
CA LEU A 35 -15.63 12.74 2.26
C LEU A 35 -16.31 12.61 3.63
N GLU A 36 -15.59 12.09 4.63
CA GLU A 36 -16.08 12.01 6.01
C GLU A 36 -16.36 13.41 6.60
N GLY A 37 -15.46 14.36 6.37
CA GLY A 37 -15.63 15.76 6.79
C GLY A 37 -16.83 16.44 6.13
N GLU A 38 -17.02 16.23 4.83
CA GLU A 38 -18.19 16.74 4.09
C GLU A 38 -19.49 16.13 4.63
N LEU A 39 -19.51 14.81 4.87
CA LEU A 39 -20.66 14.12 5.44
C LEU A 39 -20.98 14.58 6.86
N ALA A 40 -19.97 14.81 7.71
CA ALA A 40 -20.19 15.33 9.05
C ALA A 40 -20.92 16.69 9.03
N GLY A 41 -20.61 17.56 8.08
CA GLY A 41 -21.29 18.83 7.87
C GLY A 41 -22.76 18.67 7.47
N ILE A 42 -23.08 17.66 6.66
CA ILE A 42 -24.45 17.35 6.23
C ILE A 42 -25.26 16.74 7.38
N VAL A 43 -24.68 15.77 8.09
CA VAL A 43 -25.35 15.05 9.18
C VAL A 43 -25.57 15.94 10.40
N GLY A 44 -24.79 17.00 10.59
CA GLY A 44 -25.04 18.01 11.62
C GLY A 44 -26.46 18.61 11.55
N ASN A 45 -27.08 18.62 10.37
CA ASN A 45 -28.44 19.12 10.16
C ASN A 45 -29.52 18.04 10.27
N TRP A 46 -29.15 16.77 10.43
CA TRP A 46 -30.10 15.67 10.57
C TRP A 46 -30.69 15.68 11.98
N LEU A 47 -31.99 15.39 12.08
CA LEU A 47 -32.71 15.33 13.34
C LEU A 47 -33.26 13.93 13.54
N GLY A 48 -33.25 13.48 14.79
CA GLY A 48 -33.90 12.24 15.19
C GLY A 48 -33.13 10.97 14.79
N PRO A 49 -33.84 9.83 14.64
CA PRO A 49 -33.23 8.50 14.59
C PRO A 49 -32.16 8.29 13.51
N ASP A 50 -32.27 8.97 12.36
CA ASP A 50 -31.32 8.82 11.26
C ASP A 50 -29.94 9.38 11.62
N ARG A 51 -29.91 10.47 12.39
CA ARG A 51 -28.67 11.03 12.95
C ARG A 51 -28.01 10.02 13.89
N ASP A 52 -28.80 9.41 14.75
CA ASP A 52 -28.30 8.45 15.74
C ASP A 52 -27.77 7.18 15.06
N VAL A 53 -28.42 6.70 14.00
CA VAL A 53 -27.94 5.59 13.18
C VAL A 53 -26.62 5.94 12.49
N TYR A 54 -26.49 7.17 11.97
CA TYR A 54 -25.25 7.59 11.34
C TYR A 54 -24.08 7.58 12.33
N TYR A 55 -24.21 8.30 13.44
CA TYR A 55 -23.13 8.41 14.44
C TYR A 55 -22.89 7.09 15.18
N GLY A 56 -23.94 6.28 15.38
CA GLY A 56 -23.85 5.04 16.13
C GLY A 56 -23.38 3.84 15.31
N LYS A 57 -23.53 3.86 13.98
CA LYS A 57 -23.22 2.72 13.12
C LYS A 57 -22.45 3.10 11.86
N VAL A 58 -23.00 4.01 11.06
CA VAL A 58 -22.46 4.28 9.72
C VAL A 58 -21.05 4.86 9.80
N GLN A 59 -20.85 5.93 10.58
CA GLN A 59 -19.54 6.58 10.71
C GLN A 59 -18.48 5.64 11.32
N PRO A 60 -18.73 4.94 12.44
CA PRO A 60 -17.77 3.99 12.98
C PRO A 60 -17.41 2.85 12.01
N THR A 61 -18.39 2.27 11.32
CA THR A 61 -18.14 1.23 10.32
C THR A 61 -17.30 1.77 9.19
N TRP A 62 -17.66 2.93 8.65
CA TRP A 62 -16.90 3.60 7.60
C TRP A 62 -15.43 3.78 8.02
N ASN A 63 -15.18 4.32 9.21
CA ASN A 63 -13.82 4.59 9.70
C ASN A 63 -13.01 3.31 9.87
N SER A 64 -13.65 2.26 10.36
CA SER A 64 -13.03 0.94 10.47
C SER A 64 -12.60 0.38 9.11
N GLU A 65 -13.45 0.46 8.09
CA GLU A 65 -13.13 -0.05 6.75
C GLU A 65 -11.98 0.73 6.10
N VAL A 66 -11.95 2.05 6.28
CA VAL A 66 -10.87 2.92 5.76
C VAL A 66 -9.55 2.58 6.43
N GLN A 67 -9.56 2.39 7.75
CA GLN A 67 -8.37 2.00 8.49
C GLN A 67 -7.89 0.60 8.09
N ALA A 68 -8.80 -0.33 7.80
CA ALA A 68 -8.47 -1.65 7.29
C ALA A 68 -7.82 -1.57 5.91
N LEU A 69 -8.36 -0.76 5.00
CA LEU A 69 -7.77 -0.51 3.67
C LEU A 69 -6.36 0.07 3.79
N SER A 70 -6.18 1.09 4.63
CA SER A 70 -4.85 1.67 4.89
C SER A 70 -3.85 0.63 5.39
N THR A 71 -4.28 -0.26 6.29
CA THR A 71 -3.43 -1.33 6.85
C THR A 71 -3.05 -2.35 5.78
N ILE A 72 -4.00 -2.77 4.95
CA ILE A 72 -3.76 -3.73 3.86
C ILE A 72 -2.74 -3.16 2.89
N LEU A 73 -2.93 -1.91 2.48
CA LEU A 73 -2.05 -1.25 1.51
C LEU A 73 -0.63 -1.05 2.06
N GLN A 74 -0.50 -0.67 3.33
CA GLN A 74 0.81 -0.59 3.99
C GLN A 74 1.55 -1.94 4.00
N ARG A 75 0.83 -3.04 4.25
CA ARG A 75 1.41 -4.40 4.20
C ARG A 75 1.86 -4.79 2.79
N HIS A 76 1.13 -4.39 1.76
CA HIS A 76 1.50 -4.66 0.37
C HIS A 76 2.77 -3.89 -0.01
N ALA A 77 2.85 -2.60 0.36
CA ALA A 77 4.06 -1.80 0.17
C ALA A 77 5.29 -2.43 0.84
N GLN A 78 5.18 -2.84 2.11
CA GLN A 78 6.26 -3.53 2.83
C GLN A 78 6.65 -4.85 2.16
N THR A 79 5.69 -5.61 1.64
CA THR A 79 5.97 -6.88 0.96
C THR A 79 6.81 -6.64 -0.30
N LEU A 80 6.49 -5.61 -1.08
CA LEU A 80 7.21 -5.28 -2.30
C LEU A 80 8.61 -4.73 -2.03
N ASP A 81 8.74 -3.91 -0.99
CA ASP A 81 10.03 -3.42 -0.51
C ASP A 81 10.93 -4.60 -0.12
N ASN A 82 10.41 -5.54 0.70
CA ASN A 82 11.14 -6.75 1.09
C ASN A 82 11.54 -7.63 -0.11
N ILE A 83 10.66 -7.80 -1.10
CA ILE A 83 10.98 -8.56 -2.33
C ILE A 83 12.12 -7.88 -3.08
N SER A 84 12.06 -6.56 -3.24
CA SER A 84 13.12 -5.77 -3.88
C SER A 84 14.46 -5.92 -3.15
N ASP A 85 14.42 -5.86 -1.81
CA ASP A 85 15.59 -5.92 -0.94
C ASP A 85 16.27 -7.31 -0.95
N MET A 86 15.47 -8.38 -0.91
CA MET A 86 15.95 -9.76 -1.02
C MET A 86 16.61 -10.04 -2.37
N TYR A 87 16.05 -9.51 -3.45
CA TYR A 87 16.60 -9.73 -4.79
C TYR A 87 17.88 -8.93 -4.99
N THR A 88 17.94 -7.68 -4.54
CA THR A 88 19.17 -6.85 -4.56
C THR A 88 20.32 -7.56 -3.86
N LYS A 89 20.08 -8.09 -2.65
CA LYS A 89 21.08 -8.87 -1.91
C LYS A 89 21.53 -10.12 -2.67
N THR A 90 20.60 -10.79 -3.36
CA THR A 90 20.89 -11.98 -4.17
C THR A 90 21.74 -11.63 -5.39
N VAL A 91 21.44 -10.54 -6.09
CA VAL A 91 22.21 -10.07 -7.26
C VAL A 91 23.61 -9.65 -6.85
N ILE A 92 23.77 -8.87 -5.78
CA ILE A 92 25.09 -8.45 -5.26
C ILE A 92 25.92 -9.68 -4.88
N ARG A 93 25.32 -10.63 -4.15
CA ARG A 93 26.00 -11.87 -3.77
C ARG A 93 26.46 -12.68 -4.98
N ASN A 94 25.61 -12.79 -6.00
CA ASN A 94 25.95 -13.51 -7.22
C ASN A 94 27.06 -12.78 -8.00
N ALA A 95 27.00 -11.45 -8.10
CA ALA A 95 28.03 -10.64 -8.77
C ALA A 95 29.40 -10.80 -8.10
N GLN A 96 29.46 -10.78 -6.77
CA GLN A 96 30.69 -11.06 -6.00
C GLN A 96 31.22 -12.47 -6.27
N GLY A 97 30.36 -13.49 -6.29
CA GLY A 97 30.76 -14.85 -6.63
C GLY A 97 31.32 -15.00 -8.05
N PHE A 98 30.79 -14.24 -9.02
CA PHE A 98 31.35 -14.22 -10.38
C PHE A 98 32.70 -13.48 -10.49
N GLU A 99 32.96 -12.48 -9.64
CA GLU A 99 34.29 -11.86 -9.53
C GLU A 99 35.32 -12.82 -8.94
N GLU A 100 34.97 -13.61 -7.93
CA GLU A 100 35.86 -14.61 -7.33
C GLU A 100 36.25 -15.74 -8.30
N ILE A 101 35.36 -16.12 -9.23
CA ILE A 101 35.63 -17.16 -10.25
C ILE A 101 36.51 -16.63 -11.41
N ARG A 102 36.65 -15.30 -11.54
CA ARG A 102 37.45 -14.67 -12.62
C ARG A 102 38.94 -14.53 -12.31
N PHE A 103 39.43 -15.09 -11.19
CA PHE A 103 40.85 -15.13 -10.83
C PHE A 103 41.36 -16.58 -10.71
#